data_AF-A0A834C2D4-F1
#
_entry.id   AF-A0A834C2D4-F1
#
_cell.length_a   1.000
_cell.length_b   1.000
_cell.length_c   1.000
_cell.angle_alpha   90.00
_cell.angle_beta   90.00
_cell.angle_gamma   90.00
#
_symmetry.space_group_name_H-M   'P 1'
#
loop_
_entity.id
_entity.type
_entity.pdbx_description
1 polymer ?
#
loop_
_entity_poly.entity_id
_entity_poly.type
_entity_poly.pdbx_seq_one_letter_code
_entity_poly.pdbx_strand_id
1 'polypeptide(L)'
;MTSRDGLGGLGGMGTLGRRQRFENSEFTLRIYPGDLAEGTIYCPISARKTTTAAEAIERVIERLQLDRTRCYVLAEVKEFGGEEWILNPTDCPVQRMMLWPRVALEHRPLYGGEDYRFLLRQKNLDGSIHYGGSLQMWLQVTEERRRLMERGLLPQPDSQGDHADLCCLPELNERSLLDNLRSRFYQEKIYTYVGTILIGINPFKFLPIYNPKYVKMYDNHTLGDLEPHIYAVADVAYHAMLQKQRNQCIVISGESGSGKTQSTNFLIHHLTALSQKGFASGVEQIILGAGPVLE
;
A
#
# COMPACT_ATOMS: atom_id res chain seq x y z
N MET A 1 -6.75 -36.46 65.39
CA MET A 1 -7.55 -37.31 64.48
C MET A 1 -8.42 -36.36 63.66
N THR A 2 -7.92 -35.90 62.49
CA THR A 2 -8.31 -36.37 61.12
C THR A 2 -9.70 -35.83 60.74
N SER A 3 -9.98 -35.08 59.68
CA SER A 3 -9.31 -34.93 58.37
C SER A 3 -9.74 -33.64 57.63
N ARG A 4 -8.98 -33.30 56.59
CA ARG A 4 -9.13 -32.24 55.58
C ARG A 4 -10.18 -32.54 54.49
N ASP A 5 -10.43 -31.47 53.70
CA ASP A 5 -10.78 -31.38 52.26
C ASP A 5 -12.22 -31.06 51.86
N GLY A 6 -12.35 -30.04 51.00
CA GLY A 6 -13.58 -29.63 50.31
C GLY A 6 -13.58 -28.19 49.78
N LEU A 7 -12.77 -27.91 48.76
CA LEU A 7 -12.83 -26.70 47.91
C LEU A 7 -13.76 -26.94 46.71
N GLY A 8 -14.58 -25.93 46.37
CA GLY A 8 -15.30 -25.81 45.09
C GLY A 8 -16.62 -25.06 45.28
N GLY A 9 -17.03 -24.08 44.48
CA GLY A 9 -16.47 -23.42 43.30
C GLY A 9 -17.55 -22.46 42.82
N LEU A 10 -17.25 -21.15 42.77
CA LEU A 10 -18.12 -20.14 42.18
C LEU A 10 -17.23 -19.19 41.39
N GLY A 11 -17.29 -19.29 40.06
CA GLY A 11 -16.44 -18.51 39.17
C GLY A 11 -16.85 -18.63 37.72
N GLY A 12 -17.83 -17.80 37.33
CA GLY A 12 -17.77 -17.00 36.11
C GLY A 12 -17.75 -17.72 34.76
N MET A 13 -18.94 -17.90 34.19
CA MET A 13 -19.17 -17.86 32.75
C MET A 13 -18.44 -16.66 32.10
N GLY A 14 -17.67 -16.90 31.05
CA GLY A 14 -17.35 -15.87 30.06
C GLY A 14 -15.93 -15.88 29.52
N THR A 15 -15.59 -16.82 28.63
CA THR A 15 -14.45 -16.66 27.69
C THR A 15 -14.59 -17.54 26.44
N LEU A 16 -15.67 -17.40 25.67
CA LEU A 16 -15.77 -18.00 24.32
C LEU A 16 -15.84 -17.00 23.16
N GLY A 17 -15.99 -15.71 23.42
CA GLY A 17 -16.19 -14.70 22.36
C GLY A 17 -14.94 -14.02 21.79
N ARG A 18 -13.73 -14.29 22.31
CA ARG A 18 -12.53 -13.46 22.00
C ARG A 18 -11.48 -14.12 21.11
N ARG A 19 -11.56 -15.44 20.87
CA ARG A 19 -10.58 -16.17 20.02
C ARG A 19 -10.86 -16.07 18.51
N GLN A 20 -12.11 -15.89 18.08
CA GLN A 20 -12.48 -15.90 16.66
C GLN A 20 -12.14 -14.62 15.86
N ARG A 21 -11.80 -13.50 16.51
CA ARG A 21 -11.58 -12.22 15.81
C ARG A 21 -10.21 -12.04 15.14
N PHE A 22 -9.23 -12.93 15.38
CA PHE A 22 -7.86 -12.81 14.83
C PHE A 22 -7.47 -13.90 13.80
N GLU A 23 -8.37 -14.85 13.51
CA GLU A 23 -8.14 -15.90 12.51
C GLU A 23 -8.44 -15.44 11.07
N ASN A 24 -9.29 -14.42 10.90
CA ASN A 24 -9.75 -13.94 9.59
C ASN A 24 -8.99 -12.72 9.05
N SER A 25 -7.85 -12.34 9.64
CA SER A 25 -7.01 -11.30 9.05
C SER A 25 -6.46 -11.76 7.71
N GLU A 26 -6.68 -10.97 6.67
CA GLU A 26 -6.23 -11.22 5.31
C GLU A 26 -4.87 -10.54 5.08
N PHE A 27 -3.91 -11.29 4.55
CA PHE A 27 -2.52 -10.87 4.34
C PHE A 27 -2.19 -10.90 2.86
N THR A 28 -1.34 -9.97 2.42
CA THR A 28 -0.83 -9.98 1.03
C THR A 28 0.51 -10.71 1.00
N LEU A 29 0.55 -11.89 0.38
CA LEU A 29 1.81 -12.59 0.08
C LEU A 29 2.31 -12.10 -1.28
N ARG A 30 3.61 -11.79 -1.37
CA ARG A 30 4.29 -11.46 -2.63
C ARG A 30 5.09 -12.68 -3.07
N ILE A 31 4.65 -13.34 -4.14
CA ILE A 31 5.29 -14.54 -4.68
C ILE A 31 6.01 -14.15 -5.97
N TYR A 32 7.31 -14.41 -6.05
CA TYR A 32 8.15 -14.03 -7.18
C TYR A 32 8.23 -15.21 -8.16
N PRO A 33 7.69 -15.08 -9.38
CA PRO A 33 7.59 -16.22 -10.31
C PRO A 33 8.91 -16.58 -11.00
N GLY A 34 9.96 -15.75 -10.92
CA GLY A 34 11.22 -16.09 -11.57
C GLY A 34 11.10 -16.06 -13.11
N ASP A 35 11.81 -16.98 -13.75
CA ASP A 35 11.73 -17.26 -15.18
C ASP A 35 10.38 -17.87 -15.62
N LEU A 36 9.51 -18.24 -14.68
CA LEU A 36 8.19 -18.82 -15.01
C LEU A 36 7.24 -17.79 -15.62
N ALA A 37 7.48 -16.50 -15.36
CA ALA A 37 6.70 -15.40 -15.92
C ALA A 37 7.62 -14.22 -16.26
N GLU A 38 8.26 -14.28 -17.44
CA GLU A 38 9.11 -13.20 -17.94
C GLU A 38 8.35 -11.86 -17.95
N GLY A 39 8.95 -10.83 -17.34
CA GLY A 39 8.35 -9.50 -17.22
C GLY A 39 7.55 -9.25 -15.93
N THR A 40 7.23 -10.30 -15.15
CA THR A 40 6.54 -10.16 -13.86
C THR A 40 7.53 -10.20 -12.70
N ILE A 41 7.66 -9.10 -11.96
CA ILE A 41 8.58 -9.01 -10.80
C ILE A 41 8.06 -9.86 -9.64
N TYR A 42 6.79 -9.71 -9.27
CA TYR A 42 6.11 -10.53 -8.27
C TYR A 42 4.60 -10.56 -8.52
N CYS A 43 3.95 -11.59 -8.00
CA CYS A 43 2.52 -11.80 -8.02
C CYS A 43 1.96 -11.65 -6.59
N PRO A 44 1.18 -10.58 -6.31
CA PRO A 44 0.52 -10.43 -5.01
C PRO A 44 -0.69 -11.37 -4.92
N ILE A 45 -0.79 -12.15 -3.85
CA ILE A 45 -1.96 -12.97 -3.55
C ILE A 45 -2.51 -12.60 -2.17
N SER A 46 -3.83 -12.56 -2.08
CA SER A 46 -4.53 -12.43 -0.80
C SER A 46 -4.60 -13.79 -0.13
N ALA A 47 -4.15 -13.91 1.11
CA ALA A 47 -4.03 -15.17 1.83
C ALA A 47 -4.34 -15.00 3.32
N ARG A 48 -4.93 -16.03 3.92
CA ARG A 48 -5.19 -16.09 5.37
C ARG A 48 -4.11 -16.90 6.06
N LYS A 49 -4.08 -16.86 7.39
CA LYS A 49 -3.18 -17.70 8.20
C LYS A 49 -3.35 -19.21 7.95
N THR A 50 -4.51 -19.62 7.45
CA THR A 50 -4.84 -21.01 7.11
C THR A 50 -4.69 -21.32 5.63
N THR A 51 -4.36 -20.34 4.77
CA THR A 51 -4.17 -20.58 3.34
C THR A 51 -2.91 -21.42 3.15
N THR A 52 -3.08 -22.58 2.53
CA THR A 52 -2.01 -23.54 2.29
C THR A 52 -1.13 -23.10 1.13
N ALA A 53 0.08 -23.64 1.04
CA ALA A 53 1.00 -23.36 -0.06
C ALA A 53 0.41 -23.84 -1.39
N ALA A 54 -0.31 -24.97 -1.40
CA ALA A 54 -1.03 -25.46 -2.57
C ALA A 54 -2.07 -24.43 -3.07
N GLU A 55 -2.93 -23.93 -2.18
CA GLU A 55 -3.93 -22.90 -2.51
C GLU A 55 -3.28 -21.60 -3.00
N ALA A 56 -2.17 -21.20 -2.37
CA ALA A 56 -1.40 -20.03 -2.79
C ALA A 56 -0.82 -20.20 -4.20
N ILE A 57 -0.26 -21.38 -4.50
CA ILE A 57 0.29 -21.73 -5.81
C ILE A 57 -0.80 -21.74 -6.87
N GLU A 58 -1.96 -22.35 -6.61
CA GLU A 58 -3.09 -22.37 -7.55
C GLU A 58 -3.53 -20.95 -7.93
N ARG A 59 -3.64 -20.04 -6.95
CA ARG A 59 -3.96 -18.63 -7.20
C ARG A 59 -2.91 -17.93 -8.06
N VAL A 60 -1.63 -18.25 -7.87
CA VAL A 60 -0.55 -17.70 -8.71
C VAL A 60 -0.61 -18.27 -10.13
N ILE A 61 -0.85 -19.58 -10.28
CA ILE A 61 -1.00 -20.24 -11.59
C ILE A 61 -2.16 -19.59 -12.36
N GLU A 62 -3.30 -19.36 -11.72
CA GLU A 62 -4.45 -18.69 -12.33
C GLU A 62 -4.13 -17.26 -12.73
N ARG A 63 -3.48 -16.49 -11.85
CA ARG A 63 -3.22 -15.07 -12.06
C ARG A 63 -2.15 -14.81 -13.12
N LEU A 64 -1.15 -15.69 -13.20
CA LEU A 64 -0.05 -15.60 -14.18
C LEU A 64 -0.28 -16.48 -15.41
N GLN A 65 -1.43 -17.14 -15.51
CA GLN A 65 -1.79 -18.06 -16.60
C GLN A 65 -0.70 -19.13 -16.87
N LEU A 66 -0.14 -19.68 -15.80
CA LEU A 66 0.91 -20.69 -15.88
C LEU A 66 0.34 -22.05 -16.33
N ASP A 67 1.22 -22.87 -16.90
CA ASP A 67 0.89 -24.19 -17.43
C ASP A 67 0.48 -25.16 -16.31
N ARG A 68 -0.82 -25.47 -16.23
CA ARG A 68 -1.42 -26.37 -15.22
C ARG A 68 -0.95 -27.81 -15.33
N THR A 69 -0.30 -28.21 -16.42
CA THR A 69 0.24 -29.57 -16.58
C THR A 69 1.55 -29.77 -15.83
N ARG A 70 2.15 -28.69 -15.32
CA ARG A 70 3.42 -28.70 -14.60
C ARG A 70 3.19 -28.61 -13.09
N CYS A 71 4.10 -29.20 -12.33
CA CYS A 71 4.10 -29.11 -10.88
C CYS A 71 4.87 -27.87 -10.43
N TYR A 72 4.34 -27.15 -9.44
CA TYR A 72 4.97 -25.97 -8.86
C TYR A 72 5.11 -26.11 -7.36
N VAL A 73 6.15 -25.49 -6.80
CA VAL A 73 6.41 -25.43 -5.36
C VAL A 73 6.75 -24.00 -4.95
N LEU A 74 6.46 -23.67 -3.70
CA LEU A 74 6.79 -22.39 -3.10
C LEU A 74 8.05 -22.55 -2.26
N ALA A 75 9.00 -21.65 -2.43
CA ALA A 75 10.26 -21.63 -1.68
C ALA A 75 10.39 -20.32 -0.90
N GLU A 76 10.69 -20.41 0.39
CA GLU A 76 11.08 -19.26 1.20
C GLU A 76 12.58 -19.04 1.10
N VAL A 77 12.99 -17.79 0.88
CA VAL A 77 14.40 -17.40 0.78
C VAL A 77 14.66 -16.30 1.79
N LYS A 78 15.67 -16.47 2.64
CA LYS A 78 16.02 -15.58 3.75
C LYS A 78 16.94 -14.41 3.35
N GLU A 79 17.83 -14.65 2.39
CA GLU A 79 18.82 -13.68 1.90
C GLU A 79 19.09 -13.83 0.41
N PHE A 80 19.63 -12.79 -0.23
CA PHE A 80 20.02 -12.79 -1.63
C PHE A 80 21.08 -13.87 -1.92
N GLY A 81 20.68 -14.97 -2.55
CA GLY A 81 21.55 -16.13 -2.78
C GLY A 81 21.75 -17.03 -1.56
N GLY A 82 20.94 -16.87 -0.51
CA GLY A 82 20.90 -17.76 0.66
C GLY A 82 20.12 -19.06 0.40
N GLU A 83 20.06 -19.93 1.41
CA GLU A 83 19.38 -21.23 1.32
C GLU A 83 17.87 -21.08 1.02
N GLU A 84 17.39 -21.83 0.02
CA GLU A 84 15.96 -21.91 -0.31
C GLU A 84 15.28 -23.01 0.52
N TRP A 85 14.22 -22.64 1.22
CA TRP A 85 13.42 -23.56 2.03
C TRP A 85 12.12 -23.87 1.31
N ILE A 86 12.00 -25.08 0.78
CA ILE A 86 10.79 -25.50 0.06
C ILE A 86 9.66 -25.74 1.06
N LEU A 87 8.54 -25.07 0.85
CA LEU A 87 7.33 -25.27 1.64
C LEU A 87 6.61 -26.53 1.15
N ASN A 88 6.11 -27.32 2.10
CA ASN A 88 5.20 -28.42 1.79
C ASN A 88 3.86 -27.86 1.30
N PRO A 89 3.11 -28.62 0.48
CA PRO A 89 1.80 -28.20 -0.01
C PRO A 89 0.81 -27.81 1.11
N THR A 90 0.94 -28.44 2.28
CA THR A 90 0.11 -28.20 3.47
C THR A 90 0.59 -27.05 4.35
N ASP A 91 1.80 -26.55 4.15
CA ASP A 91 2.35 -25.47 4.95
C ASP A 91 1.61 -24.17 4.66
N CYS A 92 1.48 -23.29 5.64
CA CYS A 92 0.79 -22.01 5.48
C CYS A 92 1.81 -20.88 5.27
N PRO A 93 1.94 -20.30 4.06
CA PRO A 93 2.97 -19.30 3.78
C PRO A 93 2.80 -18.02 4.62
N VAL A 94 1.57 -17.67 4.99
CA VAL A 94 1.30 -16.53 5.89
C VAL A 94 1.87 -16.76 7.29
N GLN A 95 1.82 -18.00 7.80
CA GLN A 95 2.42 -18.31 9.10
C GLN A 95 3.95 -18.23 9.02
N ARG A 96 4.54 -18.71 7.92
CA ARG A 96 5.98 -18.56 7.65
C ARG A 96 6.39 -17.08 7.58
N MET A 97 5.62 -16.27 6.87
CA MET A 97 5.83 -14.82 6.77
C MET A 97 5.79 -14.13 8.14
N MET A 98 4.93 -14.57 9.07
CA MET A 98 4.85 -14.01 10.42
C MET A 98 6.04 -14.33 11.30
N LEU A 99 6.84 -15.34 10.94
CA LEU A 99 8.08 -15.68 11.64
C LEU A 99 9.26 -14.81 11.17
N TRP A 100 9.07 -14.02 10.11
CA TRP A 100 10.11 -13.12 9.62
C TRP A 100 10.36 -11.99 10.62
N PRO A 101 11.61 -11.51 10.73
CA PRO A 101 11.93 -10.31 11.49
C PRO A 101 11.04 -9.16 11.06
N ARG A 102 10.53 -8.36 12.01
CA ARG A 102 9.63 -7.23 11.73
C ARG A 102 10.21 -6.23 10.72
N VAL A 103 11.53 -6.06 10.73
CA VAL A 103 12.27 -5.25 9.75
C VAL A 103 12.06 -5.72 8.30
N ALA A 104 11.89 -7.03 8.06
CA ALA A 104 11.58 -7.57 6.73
C ALA A 104 10.11 -7.37 6.33
N LEU A 105 9.21 -7.12 7.30
CA LEU A 105 7.77 -6.92 7.09
C LEU A 105 7.39 -5.45 6.94
N GLU A 106 8.08 -4.54 7.64
CA GLU A 106 7.66 -3.14 7.83
C GLU A 106 8.45 -2.15 6.95
N HIS A 107 9.75 -2.34 6.71
CA HIS A 107 10.57 -1.46 5.89
C HIS A 107 11.78 -2.21 5.30
N ARG A 108 11.75 -2.53 4.01
CA ARG A 108 12.90 -3.17 3.35
C ARG A 108 14.10 -2.21 3.38
N PRO A 109 15.26 -2.59 3.95
CA PRO A 109 16.36 -1.67 4.17
C PRO A 109 16.97 -1.23 2.83
N LEU A 110 17.15 0.08 2.67
CA LEU A 110 17.83 0.70 1.52
C LEU A 110 19.31 0.27 1.41
N TYR A 111 19.87 -0.38 2.44
CA TYR A 111 21.21 -0.96 2.45
C TYR A 111 21.27 -2.21 3.34
N GLY A 112 21.60 -3.37 2.74
CA GLY A 112 22.28 -4.49 3.40
C GLY A 112 21.60 -5.19 4.59
N GLY A 113 20.29 -5.45 4.56
CA GLY A 113 19.62 -6.29 5.56
C GLY A 113 19.00 -7.57 4.96
N GLU A 114 18.77 -8.57 5.81
CA GLU A 114 18.13 -9.85 5.47
C GLU A 114 16.77 -9.60 4.80
N ASP A 115 16.59 -10.09 3.57
CA ASP A 115 15.41 -9.85 2.75
C ASP A 115 14.68 -11.17 2.47
N TYR A 116 13.53 -11.31 3.10
CA TYR A 116 12.74 -12.54 3.06
C TYR A 116 11.73 -12.51 1.91
N ARG A 117 11.68 -13.57 1.11
CA ARG A 117 10.82 -13.65 -0.09
C ARG A 117 10.28 -15.06 -0.31
N PHE A 118 9.14 -15.14 -0.99
CA PHE A 118 8.64 -16.40 -1.53
C PHE A 118 8.90 -16.47 -3.03
N LEU A 119 9.60 -17.51 -3.49
CA LEU A 119 9.82 -17.80 -4.91
C LEU A 119 8.89 -18.94 -5.35
N LEU A 120 8.32 -18.82 -6.55
CA LEU A 120 7.68 -19.94 -7.22
C LEU A 120 8.74 -20.70 -8.03
N ARG A 121 8.78 -22.02 -7.87
CA ARG A 121 9.66 -22.90 -8.64
C ARG A 121 8.87 -23.99 -9.33
N GLN A 122 9.32 -24.42 -10.49
CA GLN A 122 8.78 -25.61 -11.15
C GLN A 122 9.46 -26.85 -10.57
N LYS A 123 8.67 -27.88 -10.30
CA LYS A 123 9.13 -29.20 -9.85
C LYS A 123 8.98 -30.20 -11.00
N ASN A 124 10.04 -30.95 -11.26
CA ASN A 124 10.07 -32.02 -12.24
C ASN A 124 9.35 -33.28 -11.72
N LEU A 125 8.99 -34.18 -12.64
CA LEU A 125 8.28 -35.43 -12.35
C LEU A 125 9.11 -36.39 -11.47
N ASP A 126 10.44 -36.27 -11.50
CA ASP A 126 11.39 -37.03 -10.69
C ASP A 126 11.55 -36.47 -9.25
N GLY A 127 10.86 -35.37 -8.95
CA GLY A 127 10.94 -34.70 -7.66
C GLY A 127 12.02 -33.62 -7.54
N SER A 128 12.88 -33.47 -8.54
CA SER A 128 13.89 -32.40 -8.59
C SER A 128 13.24 -31.04 -8.88
N ILE A 129 13.87 -29.96 -8.44
CA ILE A 129 13.39 -28.59 -8.67
C ILE A 129 14.15 -27.99 -9.85
N HIS A 130 13.41 -27.39 -10.78
CA HIS A 130 13.99 -26.74 -11.95
C HIS A 130 14.51 -25.34 -11.58
N TYR A 131 15.83 -25.21 -11.50
CA TYR A 131 16.53 -23.94 -11.37
C TYR A 131 16.87 -23.44 -12.79
N GLY A 132 15.97 -22.65 -13.39
CA GLY A 132 16.27 -21.95 -14.63
C GLY A 132 17.33 -20.88 -14.39
N GLY A 133 18.37 -20.84 -15.24
CA GLY A 133 19.46 -19.86 -15.19
C GLY A 133 20.18 -19.74 -13.84
N SER A 134 21.28 -18.97 -13.79
CA SER A 134 21.83 -18.61 -12.47
C SER A 134 20.80 -17.72 -11.76
N LEU A 135 20.22 -18.20 -10.66
CA LEU A 135 19.38 -17.42 -9.75
C LEU A 135 20.03 -16.06 -9.43
N GLN A 136 21.35 -16.04 -9.33
CA GLN A 136 22.18 -14.85 -9.15
C GLN A 136 22.06 -13.85 -10.31
N MET A 137 22.06 -14.34 -11.55
CA MET A 137 21.90 -13.53 -12.76
C MET A 137 20.48 -12.98 -12.88
N TRP A 138 19.44 -13.81 -12.66
CA TRP A 138 18.05 -13.33 -12.70
C TRP A 138 17.77 -12.29 -11.61
N LEU A 139 18.30 -12.51 -10.40
CA LEU A 139 18.17 -11.55 -9.29
C LEU A 139 18.94 -10.25 -9.53
N GLN A 140 20.11 -10.29 -10.18
CA GLN A 140 20.83 -9.09 -10.62
C GLN A 140 20.05 -8.35 -11.72
N VAL A 141 19.57 -9.07 -12.74
CA VAL A 141 18.80 -8.49 -13.85
C VAL A 141 17.50 -7.90 -13.33
N THR A 142 16.79 -8.54 -12.38
CA THR A 142 15.55 -7.99 -11.80
C THR A 142 15.80 -6.82 -10.85
N GLU A 143 16.93 -6.80 -10.13
CA GLU A 143 17.33 -5.65 -9.31
C GLU A 143 17.77 -4.46 -10.17
N GLU A 144 18.50 -4.69 -11.26
CA GLU A 144 18.83 -3.68 -12.25
C GLU A 144 17.58 -3.22 -12.99
N ARG A 145 16.69 -4.13 -13.38
CA ARG A 145 15.39 -3.81 -13.99
C ARG A 145 14.51 -2.99 -13.04
N ARG A 146 14.50 -3.31 -11.75
CA ARG A 146 13.81 -2.54 -10.70
C ARG A 146 14.43 -1.16 -10.53
N ARG A 147 15.75 -1.06 -10.43
CA ARG A 147 16.47 0.23 -10.38
C ARG A 147 16.22 1.06 -11.63
N LEU A 148 16.17 0.43 -12.79
CA LEU A 148 15.87 1.09 -14.06
C LEU A 148 14.39 1.49 -14.13
N MET A 149 13.45 0.70 -13.61
CA MET A 149 12.04 1.08 -13.46
C MET A 149 11.84 2.24 -12.47
N GLU A 150 12.54 2.23 -11.33
CA GLU A 150 12.54 3.32 -10.34
C GLU A 150 13.21 4.60 -10.87
N ARG A 151 14.11 4.44 -11.84
CA ARG A 151 14.74 5.55 -12.59
C ARG A 151 14.00 5.91 -13.88
N GLY A 152 12.86 5.26 -14.18
CA GLY A 152 12.01 5.56 -15.34
C GLY A 152 12.57 5.14 -16.71
N LEU A 153 13.54 4.22 -16.75
CA LEU A 153 14.30 3.82 -17.95
C LEU A 153 13.77 2.52 -18.62
N LEU A 154 12.70 1.93 -18.10
CA LEU A 154 12.05 0.75 -18.69
C LEU A 154 10.52 0.91 -18.77
N PRO A 155 9.88 0.42 -19.84
CA PRO A 155 8.42 0.38 -19.92
C PRO A 155 7.86 -0.58 -18.86
N GLN A 156 6.95 -0.09 -18.03
CA GLN A 156 6.21 -0.89 -17.06
C GLN A 156 5.14 -1.72 -17.80
N PRO A 157 4.94 -3.00 -17.45
CA PRO A 157 3.80 -3.76 -17.97
C PRO A 157 2.51 -3.08 -17.49
N ASP A 158 1.59 -2.85 -18.44
CA ASP A 158 0.41 -2.00 -18.34
C ASP A 158 -0.12 -1.82 -16.92
N SER A 159 0.21 -0.67 -16.34
CA SER A 159 -0.22 -0.21 -15.03
C SER A 159 -1.72 -0.01 -15.01
N GLN A 160 -2.49 -1.06 -14.78
CA GLN A 160 -3.95 -1.01 -14.64
C GLN A 160 -4.41 -0.27 -13.36
N GLY A 161 -3.56 0.54 -12.71
CA GLY A 161 -3.86 1.09 -11.37
C GLY A 161 -2.94 2.19 -10.83
N ASP A 162 -2.34 3.06 -11.65
CA ASP A 162 -1.66 4.27 -11.12
C ASP A 162 -2.07 5.55 -11.87
N HIS A 163 -3.32 5.62 -12.31
CA HIS A 163 -3.85 6.85 -12.90
C HIS A 163 -4.09 7.89 -11.81
N ALA A 164 -3.41 9.04 -11.91
CA ALA A 164 -3.62 10.19 -11.03
C ALA A 164 -5.04 10.78 -11.15
N ASP A 165 -5.68 10.63 -12.31
CA ASP A 165 -7.09 10.97 -12.55
C ASP A 165 -7.86 9.72 -13.00
N LEU A 166 -8.91 9.39 -12.27
CA LEU A 166 -9.78 8.25 -12.59
C LEU A 166 -10.56 8.45 -13.89
N CYS A 167 -10.70 9.69 -14.38
CA CYS A 167 -11.26 9.95 -15.71
C CYS A 167 -10.37 9.44 -16.86
N CYS A 168 -9.09 9.11 -16.59
CA CYS A 168 -8.18 8.52 -17.57
C CYS A 168 -8.25 6.98 -17.63
N LEU A 169 -9.11 6.34 -16.84
CA LEU A 169 -9.27 4.89 -16.87
C LEU A 169 -9.96 4.45 -18.18
N PRO A 170 -9.50 3.35 -18.82
CA PRO A 170 -10.11 2.83 -20.05
C PRO A 170 -11.52 2.29 -19.83
N GLU A 171 -11.78 1.71 -18.65
CA GLU A 171 -13.11 1.28 -18.21
C GLU A 171 -13.40 1.86 -16.83
N LEU A 172 -14.48 2.63 -16.71
CA LEU A 172 -14.93 3.20 -15.44
C LEU A 172 -16.01 2.30 -14.82
N ASN A 173 -15.57 1.32 -14.03
CA ASN A 173 -16.44 0.46 -13.24
C ASN A 173 -16.00 0.45 -11.77
N GLU A 174 -16.85 -0.01 -10.86
CA GLU A 174 -16.56 0.00 -9.42
C GLU A 174 -15.25 -0.74 -9.10
N ARG A 175 -14.99 -1.85 -9.80
CA ARG A 175 -13.81 -2.68 -9.61
C ARG A 175 -12.53 -1.96 -10.05
N SER A 176 -12.51 -1.36 -11.24
CA SER A 176 -11.34 -0.65 -11.78
C SER A 176 -11.02 0.60 -10.97
N LEU A 177 -12.05 1.31 -10.50
CA LEU A 177 -11.91 2.44 -9.58
C LEU A 177 -11.28 2.00 -8.26
N LEU A 178 -11.80 0.93 -7.64
CA LEU A 178 -11.29 0.43 -6.38
C LEU A 178 -9.86 -0.11 -6.54
N ASP A 179 -9.57 -0.81 -7.63
CA ASP A 179 -8.25 -1.37 -7.92
C ASP A 179 -7.20 -0.26 -8.10
N ASN A 180 -7.55 0.83 -8.79
CA ASN A 180 -6.69 2.00 -8.92
C ASN A 180 -6.43 2.68 -7.58
N LEU A 181 -7.50 3.02 -6.83
CA LEU A 181 -7.38 3.66 -5.52
C LEU A 181 -6.55 2.81 -4.54
N ARG A 182 -6.76 1.49 -4.54
CA ARG A 182 -6.01 0.54 -3.71
C ARG A 182 -4.54 0.49 -4.10
N SER A 183 -4.24 0.42 -5.40
CA SER A 183 -2.87 0.42 -5.91
C SER A 183 -2.13 1.72 -5.54
N ARG A 184 -2.76 2.88 -5.76
CA ARG A 184 -2.22 4.19 -5.35
C ARG A 184 -2.00 4.28 -3.84
N PHE A 185 -2.95 3.82 -3.04
CA PHE A 185 -2.83 3.80 -1.58
C PHE A 185 -1.65 2.94 -1.10
N TYR A 186 -1.41 1.77 -1.71
CA TYR A 186 -0.25 0.93 -1.38
C TYR A 186 1.10 1.55 -1.75
N GLN A 187 1.11 2.50 -2.68
CA GLN A 187 2.27 3.32 -3.04
C GLN A 187 2.37 4.60 -2.20
N GLU A 188 1.59 4.71 -1.11
CA GLU A 188 1.50 5.90 -0.25
C GLU A 188 0.98 7.15 -0.96
N LYS A 189 0.35 7.00 -2.13
CA LYS A 189 -0.35 8.07 -2.85
C LYS A 189 -1.81 8.11 -2.39
N ILE A 190 -2.08 8.93 -1.37
CA ILE A 190 -3.39 9.00 -0.71
C ILE A 190 -4.43 9.85 -1.44
N TYR A 191 -4.00 10.62 -2.44
CA TYR A 191 -4.81 11.56 -3.18
C TYR A 191 -4.96 11.10 -4.64
N THR A 192 -6.18 11.18 -5.17
CA THR A 192 -6.50 10.83 -6.56
C THR A 192 -7.59 11.76 -7.09
N TYR A 193 -7.45 12.24 -8.32
CA TYR A 193 -8.46 13.06 -8.98
C TYR A 193 -9.60 12.22 -9.57
N VAL A 194 -10.77 12.85 -9.64
CA VAL A 194 -11.90 12.45 -10.47
C VAL A 194 -12.39 13.71 -11.16
N GLY A 195 -11.75 14.04 -12.28
CA GLY A 195 -11.93 15.34 -12.93
C GLY A 195 -11.63 16.48 -11.96
N THR A 196 -12.66 17.23 -11.54
CA THR A 196 -12.50 18.37 -10.60
C THR A 196 -12.59 17.99 -9.13
N ILE A 197 -12.91 16.73 -8.81
CA ILE A 197 -13.06 16.23 -7.43
C ILE A 197 -11.74 15.62 -6.99
N LEU A 198 -11.34 15.86 -5.73
CA LEU A 198 -10.20 15.21 -5.11
C LEU A 198 -10.67 14.15 -4.12
N ILE A 199 -10.31 12.89 -4.36
CA ILE A 199 -10.47 11.80 -3.41
C ILE A 199 -9.24 11.76 -2.50
N GLY A 200 -9.45 11.82 -1.19
CA GLY A 200 -8.42 11.60 -0.18
C GLY A 200 -8.75 10.38 0.66
N ILE A 201 -7.82 9.43 0.76
CA ILE A 201 -7.94 8.23 1.61
C ILE A 201 -7.09 8.42 2.86
N ASN A 202 -7.70 8.31 4.05
CA ASN A 202 -6.97 8.46 5.31
C ASN A 202 -5.90 7.37 5.49
N PRO A 203 -4.60 7.70 5.55
CA PRO A 203 -3.53 6.71 5.73
C PRO A 203 -3.38 6.21 7.16
N PHE A 204 -4.05 6.82 8.16
CA PHE A 204 -3.84 6.56 9.60
C PHE A 204 -2.38 6.67 10.07
N LYS A 205 -1.53 7.32 9.28
CA LYS A 205 -0.13 7.61 9.58
C LYS A 205 0.24 8.98 9.02
N PHE A 206 1.30 9.56 9.55
CA PHE A 206 1.85 10.79 9.01
C PHE A 206 2.63 10.51 7.72
N LEU A 207 2.38 11.30 6.67
CA LEU A 207 3.13 11.26 5.41
C LEU A 207 3.90 12.57 5.24
N PRO A 208 5.16 12.54 4.76
CA PRO A 208 6.01 13.72 4.60
C PRO A 208 5.63 14.60 3.38
N ILE A 209 4.35 14.64 3.00
CA ILE A 209 3.82 15.35 1.82
C ILE A 209 3.29 16.75 2.13
N TYR A 210 3.26 17.14 3.41
CA TYR A 210 2.77 18.46 3.87
C TYR A 210 3.88 19.46 4.22
N ASN A 211 5.14 19.12 3.93
CA ASN A 211 6.30 19.98 4.21
C ASN A 211 6.20 21.31 3.42
N PRO A 212 6.70 22.45 3.95
CA PRO A 212 6.84 23.72 3.22
C PRO A 212 7.39 23.63 1.79
N LYS A 213 8.21 22.63 1.45
CA LYS A 213 8.64 22.36 0.06
C LYS A 213 7.47 22.11 -0.88
N TYR A 214 6.47 21.34 -0.45
CA TYR A 214 5.28 21.04 -1.23
C TYR A 214 4.38 22.27 -1.40
N VAL A 215 4.31 23.13 -0.39
CA VAL A 215 3.58 24.41 -0.52
C VAL A 215 4.12 25.22 -1.70
N LYS A 216 5.44 25.30 -1.87
CA LYS A 216 6.05 26.00 -3.02
C LYS A 216 5.91 25.25 -4.34
N MET A 217 5.85 23.92 -4.30
CA MET A 217 5.74 23.09 -5.50
C MET A 217 4.38 23.26 -6.19
N TYR A 218 3.30 23.39 -5.42
CA TYR A 218 1.93 23.52 -5.94
C TYR A 218 1.48 24.96 -6.21
N ASP A 219 2.35 25.94 -5.94
CA ASP A 219 2.07 27.35 -6.17
C ASP A 219 1.99 27.65 -7.67
N ASN A 220 0.87 28.22 -8.12
CA ASN A 220 0.63 28.68 -9.49
C ASN A 220 0.76 27.58 -10.57
N HIS A 221 0.22 26.39 -10.28
CA HIS A 221 0.15 25.26 -11.24
C HIS A 221 -1.30 24.93 -11.61
N THR A 222 -1.53 24.46 -12.84
CA THR A 222 -2.86 24.02 -13.24
C THR A 222 -3.21 22.64 -12.68
N LEU A 223 -4.51 22.42 -12.40
CA LEU A 223 -5.00 21.14 -11.89
C LEU A 223 -4.70 20.03 -12.91
N GLY A 224 -4.02 18.97 -12.47
CA GLY A 224 -3.65 17.83 -13.31
C GLY A 224 -2.21 17.84 -13.83
N ASP A 225 -1.49 18.96 -13.74
CA ASP A 225 -0.06 19.01 -14.13
C ASP A 225 0.84 18.30 -13.13
N LEU A 226 0.45 18.35 -11.86
CA LEU A 226 1.16 17.76 -10.73
C LEU A 226 0.36 16.59 -10.16
N GLU A 227 1.03 15.79 -9.32
CA GLU A 227 0.36 14.71 -8.58
C GLU A 227 -0.84 15.25 -7.78
N PRO A 228 -1.91 14.46 -7.62
CA PRO A 228 -3.08 14.90 -6.90
C PRO A 228 -2.73 15.29 -5.46
N HIS A 229 -3.15 16.49 -5.06
CA HIS A 229 -2.87 16.98 -3.72
C HIS A 229 -3.89 18.02 -3.27
N ILE A 230 -4.12 18.13 -1.97
CA ILE A 230 -5.03 19.13 -1.40
C ILE A 230 -4.56 20.57 -1.63
N TYR A 231 -3.24 20.76 -1.71
CA TYR A 231 -2.64 22.08 -2.04
C TYR A 231 -2.96 22.53 -3.46
N ALA A 232 -3.06 21.60 -4.42
CA ALA A 232 -3.50 21.94 -5.77
C ALA A 232 -4.94 22.50 -5.79
N VAL A 233 -5.83 21.92 -4.97
CA VAL A 233 -7.22 22.41 -4.83
C VAL A 233 -7.25 23.80 -4.21
N ALA A 234 -6.44 24.04 -3.18
CA ALA A 234 -6.30 25.35 -2.56
C ALA A 234 -5.77 26.41 -3.54
N ASP A 235 -4.73 26.08 -4.30
CA ASP A 235 -4.11 26.99 -5.27
C ASP A 235 -5.08 27.36 -6.40
N VAL A 236 -5.77 26.36 -6.96
CA VAL A 236 -6.78 26.58 -8.00
C VAL A 236 -7.93 27.45 -7.49
N ALA A 237 -8.42 27.21 -6.28
CA ALA A 237 -9.46 28.05 -5.68
C ALA A 237 -8.96 29.48 -5.44
N TYR A 238 -7.75 29.66 -4.93
CA TYR A 238 -7.16 30.97 -4.68
C TYR A 238 -6.99 31.78 -5.98
N HIS A 239 -6.40 31.17 -7.01
CA HIS A 239 -6.22 31.82 -8.31
C HIS A 239 -7.55 32.06 -9.02
N ALA A 240 -8.52 31.14 -8.93
CA ALA A 240 -9.86 31.35 -9.46
C ALA A 240 -10.57 32.54 -8.79
N MET A 241 -10.40 32.71 -7.47
CA MET A 241 -10.92 33.86 -6.73
C MET A 241 -10.36 35.18 -7.27
N LEU A 242 -9.03 35.25 -7.46
CA LEU A 242 -8.34 36.45 -7.96
C LEU A 242 -8.68 36.76 -9.42
N GLN A 243 -8.69 35.75 -10.28
CA GLN A 243 -8.95 35.92 -11.72
C GLN A 243 -10.42 36.28 -11.99
N LYS A 244 -11.35 35.62 -11.31
CA LYS A 244 -12.80 35.80 -11.55
C LYS A 244 -13.43 36.88 -10.66
N GLN A 245 -12.69 37.40 -9.68
CA GLN A 245 -13.18 38.37 -8.68
C GLN A 245 -14.48 37.90 -8.02
N ARG A 246 -14.53 36.61 -7.66
CA ARG A 246 -15.71 35.94 -7.08
C ARG A 246 -15.31 35.04 -5.93
N ASN A 247 -16.15 35.00 -4.90
CA ASN A 247 -15.97 34.11 -3.75
C ASN A 247 -15.96 32.65 -4.19
N GLN A 248 -15.07 31.85 -3.59
CA GLN A 248 -14.96 30.41 -3.85
C GLN A 248 -15.42 29.61 -2.63
N CYS A 249 -15.86 28.38 -2.88
CA CYS A 249 -16.27 27.45 -1.83
C CYS A 249 -15.60 26.10 -2.07
N ILE A 250 -14.94 25.57 -1.03
CA ILE A 250 -14.37 24.23 -1.03
C ILE A 250 -15.22 23.38 -0.09
N VAL A 251 -15.83 22.32 -0.62
CA VAL A 251 -16.71 21.42 0.13
C VAL A 251 -15.93 20.15 0.45
N ILE A 252 -15.80 19.82 1.74
CA ILE A 252 -15.11 18.61 2.21
C ILE A 252 -16.15 17.68 2.84
N SER A 253 -16.43 16.55 2.17
CA SER A 253 -17.39 15.54 2.61
C SER A 253 -16.71 14.21 2.94
N GLY A 254 -17.33 13.43 3.82
CA GLY A 254 -16.85 12.09 4.19
C GLY A 254 -17.41 11.62 5.53
N GLU A 255 -17.29 10.31 5.79
CA GLU A 255 -17.72 9.70 7.04
C GLU A 255 -16.94 10.21 8.26
N SER A 256 -17.41 9.90 9.46
CA SER A 256 -16.68 10.22 10.69
C SER A 256 -15.31 9.54 10.67
N GLY A 257 -14.24 10.28 10.99
CA GLY A 257 -12.86 9.76 10.96
C GLY A 257 -12.19 9.69 9.58
N SER A 258 -12.84 10.14 8.50
CA SER A 258 -12.27 10.12 7.15
C SER A 258 -11.13 11.12 6.90
N GLY A 259 -10.81 11.99 7.88
CA GLY A 259 -9.77 13.01 7.74
C GLY A 259 -10.24 14.39 7.29
N LYS A 260 -11.54 14.69 7.35
CA LYS A 260 -12.11 16.02 6.99
C LYS A 260 -11.41 17.16 7.72
N THR A 261 -11.33 17.10 9.05
CA THR A 261 -10.75 18.15 9.89
C THR A 261 -9.27 18.40 9.56
N GLN A 262 -8.49 17.34 9.39
CA GLN A 262 -7.08 17.44 8.99
C GLN A 262 -6.93 18.06 7.59
N SER A 263 -7.79 17.64 6.65
CA SER A 263 -7.83 18.23 5.30
C SER A 263 -8.15 19.72 5.34
N THR A 264 -9.15 20.14 6.13
CA THR A 264 -9.47 21.55 6.35
C THR A 264 -8.26 22.31 6.91
N ASN A 265 -7.57 21.72 7.89
CA ASN A 265 -6.40 22.36 8.50
C ASN A 265 -5.27 22.58 7.48
N PHE A 266 -4.92 21.56 6.69
CA PHE A 266 -3.93 21.69 5.62
C PHE A 266 -4.33 22.73 4.56
N LEU A 267 -5.62 22.79 4.22
CA LEU A 267 -6.15 23.78 3.27
C LEU A 267 -5.98 25.21 3.80
N ILE A 268 -6.35 25.44 5.06
CA ILE A 268 -6.20 26.75 5.71
C ILE A 268 -4.73 27.15 5.76
N HIS A 269 -3.84 26.26 6.22
CA HIS A 269 -2.40 26.50 6.25
C HIS A 269 -1.84 26.91 4.88
N HIS A 270 -2.27 26.25 3.81
CA HIS A 270 -1.80 26.57 2.46
C HIS A 270 -2.35 27.90 1.95
N LEU A 271 -3.65 28.16 2.13
CA LEU A 271 -4.29 29.43 1.73
C LEU A 271 -3.66 30.62 2.47
N THR A 272 -3.36 30.46 3.76
CA THR A 272 -2.62 31.46 4.54
C THR A 272 -1.25 31.73 3.92
N ALA A 273 -0.49 30.68 3.58
CA ALA A 273 0.83 30.84 2.95
C ALA A 273 0.77 31.53 1.57
N LEU A 274 -0.27 31.25 0.77
CA LEU A 274 -0.49 31.95 -0.52
C LEU A 274 -0.81 33.43 -0.32
N SER A 275 -1.59 33.76 0.72
CA SER A 275 -1.96 35.14 1.07
C SER A 275 -0.76 35.98 1.56
N GLN A 276 0.26 35.37 2.17
CA GLN A 276 1.45 36.07 2.69
C GLN A 276 2.24 36.83 1.62
N LYS A 277 2.04 36.54 0.33
CA LYS A 277 2.63 37.33 -0.77
C LYS A 277 2.05 38.75 -0.87
N GLY A 278 0.97 39.07 -0.15
CA GLY A 278 0.20 40.30 -0.31
C GLY A 278 -0.08 41.10 0.97
N PHE A 279 0.89 41.21 1.90
CA PHE A 279 0.85 41.90 3.21
C PHE A 279 0.56 41.00 4.42
N ALA A 280 1.51 40.97 5.37
CA ALA A 280 1.41 40.24 6.62
C ALA A 280 0.39 40.90 7.57
N SER A 281 -0.75 40.25 7.74
CA SER A 281 -1.80 40.64 8.68
C SER A 281 -1.83 39.62 9.82
N GLY A 282 -1.80 40.07 11.08
CA GLY A 282 -1.87 39.20 12.27
C GLY A 282 -3.13 38.33 12.38
N VAL A 283 -4.04 38.44 11.42
CA VAL A 283 -5.23 37.59 11.23
C VAL A 283 -4.87 36.11 11.06
N GLU A 284 -3.70 35.79 10.52
CA GLU A 284 -3.25 34.41 10.29
C GLU A 284 -3.06 33.62 11.58
N GLN A 285 -2.44 34.24 12.59
CA GLN A 285 -2.23 33.64 13.91
C GLN A 285 -3.54 33.41 14.64
N ILE A 286 -4.54 34.26 14.38
CA ILE A 286 -5.89 34.15 14.93
C ILE A 286 -6.64 33.00 14.26
N ILE A 287 -6.57 32.87 12.92
CA ILE A 287 -7.23 31.80 12.17
C ILE A 287 -6.64 30.43 12.54
N LEU A 288 -5.31 30.30 12.55
CA LEU A 288 -4.64 29.05 12.91
C LEU A 288 -4.78 28.72 14.40
N GLY A 289 -4.86 29.74 15.26
CA GLY A 289 -5.08 29.59 16.70
C GLY A 289 -6.52 29.25 17.09
N ALA A 290 -7.50 29.44 16.20
CA ALA A 290 -8.91 29.14 16.47
C ALA A 290 -9.25 27.64 16.32
N GLY A 291 -8.45 26.87 15.58
CA GLY A 291 -8.68 25.42 15.38
C GLY A 291 -8.80 24.63 16.68
N PRO A 292 -7.80 24.69 17.59
CA PRO A 292 -7.84 23.99 18.88
C PRO A 292 -8.95 24.42 19.85
N VAL A 293 -9.63 25.55 19.60
CA VAL A 293 -10.71 26.08 20.45
C VAL A 293 -12.09 25.63 19.97
N LEU A 294 -12.20 25.28 18.68
CA LEU A 294 -13.44 24.85 18.04
C LEU A 294 -13.60 23.32 17.96
N GLU A 295 -12.52 22.57 18.22
CA GLU A 295 -12.49 21.11 18.36
C GLU A 295 -12.77 20.66 19.81
#